data_AF-A0A699WIF3-F1
#
_entry.id   AF-A0A699WIF3-F1
#
_cell.length_a   1.000
_cell.length_b   1.000
_cell.length_c   1.000
_cell.angle_alpha   90.00
_cell.angle_beta   90.00
_cell.angle_gamma   90.00
#
_symmetry.space_group_name_H-M   'P 1'
#
loop_
_entity.id
_entity.type
_entity.pdbx_description
1 polymer ?
#
loop_
_entity_poly.entity_id
_entity_poly.type
_entity_poly.pdbx_seq_one_letter_code
_entity_poly.pdbx_strand_id
1 'polypeptide(L)' 'SVALTAFADADHAGCQDTRRCTSGSVQFLGERLISWSAKRQKSAAISCMEAEYIALSGCCA' A
#
# COMPACT_ATOMS: atom_id res chain seq x y z
N SER A 1 -7.72 -11.73 -22.70
CA SER A 1 -8.52 -10.85 -21.81
C SER A 1 -7.59 -9.84 -21.18
N VAL A 2 -7.96 -8.56 -21.12
CA VAL A 2 -7.17 -7.55 -20.40
C VAL A 2 -7.68 -7.52 -18.97
N ALA A 3 -6.79 -7.71 -17.99
CA ALA A 3 -7.11 -7.68 -16.56
C ALA A 3 -6.41 -6.51 -15.89
N LEU A 4 -7.10 -5.87 -14.94
CA LEU A 4 -6.50 -4.93 -14.01
C LEU A 4 -6.05 -5.71 -12.77
N THR A 5 -4.75 -5.69 -12.48
CA THR A 5 -4.16 -6.36 -11.31
C THR A 5 -3.49 -5.32 -10.44
N ALA A 6 -3.79 -5.32 -9.15
CA ALA A 6 -3.22 -4.39 -8.20
C ALA A 6 -2.56 -5.13 -7.04
N PHE A 7 -1.41 -4.64 -6.60
CA PHE A 7 -0.72 -5.12 -5.42
C PHE A 7 -0.52 -3.96 -4.45
N ALA A 8 -0.58 -4.26 -3.15
CA ALA A 8 -0.34 -3.29 -2.09
C ALA A 8 0.64 -3.90 -1.08
N ASP A 9 1.42 -3.03 -0.46
CA ASP A 9 2.36 -3.37 0.61
C ASP A 9 2.37 -2.25 1.65
N ALA A 10 2.78 -2.55 2.88
CA ALA A 10 3.10 -1.52 3.85
C ALA A 10 4.28 -1.90 4.73
N ASP A 11 5.16 -0.92 4.97
CA ASP A 11 6.13 -1.06 6.05
C ASP A 11 5.42 -1.01 7.41
N HIS A 12 6.00 -1.63 8.43
CA HIS A 12 5.54 -1.47 9.81
C HIS A 12 6.54 -0.64 10.60
N ALA A 13 6.07 0.47 11.16
CA ALA A 13 6.83 1.34 12.06
C ALA A 13 8.19 1.83 11.50
N GLY A 14 8.29 2.04 10.17
CA GLY A 14 9.54 2.46 9.52
C GLY A 14 10.09 3.83 9.96
N CYS A 15 9.23 4.69 10.53
CA CYS A 15 9.62 6.00 11.07
C CYS A 15 9.56 6.00 12.60
N GLN A 16 10.72 6.06 13.28
CA GLN A 16 10.82 6.10 14.74
C GLN A 16 10.10 7.31 15.35
N ASP A 17 10.11 8.46 14.66
CA ASP A 17 9.53 9.71 15.16
C ASP A 17 8.01 9.73 15.12
N THR A 18 7.40 9.14 14.09
CA THR A 18 5.94 9.22 13.88
C THR A 18 5.22 7.91 14.10
N ARG A 19 5.96 6.78 14.16
CA ARG A 19 5.42 5.41 14.25
C ARG A 19 4.39 5.10 13.15
N ARG A 20 4.37 5.90 12.08
CA ARG A 20 3.47 5.73 10.94
C ARG A 20 4.10 4.83 9.90
N CYS A 21 3.24 3.99 9.35
CA CYS A 21 3.57 3.08 8.26
C CYS A 21 3.53 3.82 6.93
N THR A 22 4.28 3.35 5.94
CA THR A 22 4.21 3.79 4.54
C THR A 22 3.52 2.69 3.74
N SER A 23 2.41 3.02 3.11
CA SER A 23 1.74 2.13 2.16
C SER A 23 2.28 2.35 0.75
N GLY A 24 2.59 1.26 0.07
CA GLY A 24 2.87 1.21 -1.35
C GLY A 24 1.74 0.54 -2.12
N SER A 25 1.51 0.96 -3.35
CA SER A 25 0.65 0.24 -4.29
C SER A 25 1.17 0.30 -5.72
N VAL A 26 0.81 -0.70 -6.50
CA VAL A 26 1.19 -0.83 -7.90
C VAL A 26 0.03 -1.45 -8.69
N GLN A 27 -0.30 -0.88 -9.85
CA GLN A 27 -1.42 -1.32 -10.69
C GLN A 27 -0.93 -1.62 -12.11
N PHE A 28 -1.33 -2.78 -12.63
CA PHE A 28 -1.00 -3.30 -13.94
C PHE A 28 -2.26 -3.48 -14.79
N LEU A 29 -2.17 -3.11 -16.06
CA LEU A 29 -3.14 -3.47 -17.09
C LEU A 29 -2.52 -4.52 -18.02
N GLY A 30 -2.91 -5.78 -17.84
CA GLY A 30 -2.13 -6.91 -18.36
C GLY A 30 -0.74 -6.93 -17.69
N GLU A 31 0.33 -6.92 -18.50
CA GLU A 31 1.71 -6.90 -17.99
C GLU A 31 2.28 -5.47 -17.88
N ARG A 32 1.50 -4.44 -18.22
CA ARG A 32 1.98 -3.06 -18.26
C ARG A 32 1.66 -2.35 -16.95
N LEU A 33 2.70 -1.85 -16.28
CA LEU A 33 2.56 -0.93 -15.15
C LEU A 33 1.90 0.37 -15.63
N ILE A 34 0.77 0.73 -15.01
CA ILE A 34 0.02 1.96 -15.36
C ILE A 34 -0.05 2.97 -14.21
N SER A 35 0.11 2.54 -12.96
CA SER A 35 0.09 3.42 -11.80
C SER A 35 0.88 2.83 -10.64
N TRP A 36 1.47 3.69 -9.82
CA TRP A 36 2.11 3.33 -8.56
C TRP A 36 1.91 4.47 -7.56
N SER A 37 1.90 4.14 -6.28
CA SER A 37 1.87 5.13 -5.21
C SER A 37 2.68 4.69 -4.00
N ALA A 38 3.22 5.67 -3.29
CA ALA A 38 3.83 5.47 -1.98
C ALA A 38 3.35 6.60 -1.07
N LYS A 39 2.68 6.27 0.03
CA LYS A 39 2.01 7.24 0.89
C LYS A 39 2.13 6.84 2.34
N ARG A 40 2.55 7.80 3.18
CA ARG A 40 2.50 7.65 4.63
C ARG A 40 1.05 7.52 5.10
N GLN A 41 0.76 6.49 5.88
CA GLN A 41 -0.57 6.24 6.43
C GLN A 41 -0.99 7.38 7.37
N LYS A 42 -2.31 7.67 7.36
CA LYS A 42 -2.90 8.65 8.28
C LYS A 42 -3.04 8.08 9.70
N SER A 43 -3.21 6.78 9.84
CA SER A 43 -3.20 6.11 11.15
C SER A 43 -1.82 5.54 11.45
N ALA A 44 -1.54 5.29 12.73
CA ALA A 44 -0.49 4.38 13.13
C ALA A 44 -1.10 2.97 13.24
N ALA A 45 -0.53 2.01 12.52
CA ALA A 45 -0.90 0.61 12.69
C ALA A 45 -0.19 0.04 13.92
N ILE A 46 -0.84 -0.88 14.63
CA ILE A 46 -0.27 -1.56 15.81
C ILE A 46 0.38 -2.91 15.45
N SER A 47 0.25 -3.35 14.19
CA SER A 47 0.88 -4.56 13.66
C SER A 47 1.13 -4.45 12.15
N CYS A 48 2.02 -5.30 11.61
CA CYS A 48 2.25 -5.38 10.16
C CYS A 48 0.96 -5.76 9.41
N MET A 49 0.17 -6.70 9.94
CA MET A 49 -1.07 -7.15 9.30
C MET A 49 -2.08 -6.01 9.14
N GLU A 50 -2.22 -5.17 10.17
CA GLU A 50 -3.07 -3.98 10.08
C GLU A 50 -2.52 -2.98 9.06
N ALA A 51 -1.19 -2.78 9.03
CA ALA A 51 -0.55 -1.89 8.06
C ALA A 51 -0.82 -2.35 6.60
N GLU A 52 -0.66 -3.64 6.32
CA GLU A 52 -0.96 -4.25 5.01
C GLU A 52 -2.44 -4.15 4.66
N TYR A 53 -3.34 -4.40 5.62
CA TYR A 53 -4.78 -4.27 5.41
C TYR A 53 -5.18 -2.84 5.04
N ILE A 54 -4.62 -1.84 5.73
CA ILE A 54 -4.83 -0.42 5.40
C ILE A 54 -4.30 -0.12 3.99
N ALA A 55 -3.13 -0.65 3.61
CA ALA A 55 -2.57 -0.46 2.27
C ALA A 55 -3.48 -1.04 1.17
N LEU A 56 -3.98 -2.27 1.38
CA LEU A 56 -4.91 -2.93 0.46
C LEU A 56 -6.19 -2.11 0.27
N SER A 57 -6.76 -1.59 1.35
CA SER A 57 -7.96 -0.75 1.28
C SER A 57 -7.77 0.51 0.42
N GLY A 58 -6.57 1.09 0.40
CA GLY A 58 -6.25 2.26 -0.41
C GLY A 58 -5.86 1.95 -1.85
N CYS A 59 -5.55 0.69 -2.15
CA CYS A 59 -5.07 0.24 -3.47
C CYS A 59 -6.20 0.09 -4.50
N CYS A 60 -7.43 -0.17 -4.05
CA CYS A 60 -8.61 -0.43 -4.88
C CYS A 60 -9.58 0.77 -4.97
N ALA A 61 -9.16 1.96 -4.51
CA ALA A 61 -9.95 3.18 -4.50
C ALA A 61 -9.87 3.96 -5.82
#